data_AF-A0A433D3R1-F1
#
_entry.id   AF-A0A433D3R1-F1
#
_cell.length_a   1.000
_cell.length_b   1.000
_cell.length_c   1.000
_cell.angle_alpha   90.00
_cell.angle_beta   90.00
_cell.angle_gamma   90.00
#
_symmetry.space_group_name_H-M   'P 1'
#
loop_
_entity.id
_entity.type
_entity.pdbx_description
1 polymer ?
#
loop_
_entity_poly.entity_id
_entity_poly.type
_entity_poly.pdbx_seq_one_letter_code
_entity_poly.pdbx_strand_id
1 'polypeptide(L)'
;MASDGAIWDSWKIIEYLDEAYPDTPSPFNNNKPLHLFFEAYVNKHLYLLLMKILFLDIYNRLDQLSAAYFRESREKAIGTTLEKFCEDKESARAEFKVALSPIHDALGFTGWISGENGEYRGKFAEVIIGS
;
A
#
# COMPACT_ATOMS: atom_id res chain seq x y z
N MET A 1 -20.06 -15.87 14.01
CA MET A 1 -20.15 -15.22 15.34
C MET A 1 -18.80 -14.60 15.60
N ALA A 2 -18.71 -13.27 15.71
CA ALA A 2 -17.47 -12.56 15.98
C ALA A 2 -17.18 -12.62 17.49
N SER A 3 -15.99 -13.06 17.87
CA SER A 3 -15.50 -13.06 19.25
C SER A 3 -14.94 -11.66 19.60
N ASP A 4 -15.42 -11.06 20.69
CA ASP A 4 -14.86 -9.90 21.42
C ASP A 4 -14.57 -8.58 20.66
N GLY A 5 -15.29 -8.26 19.58
CA GLY A 5 -15.28 -6.90 19.00
C GLY A 5 -13.97 -6.44 18.38
N ALA A 6 -12.95 -7.32 18.28
CA ALA A 6 -11.70 -7.01 17.61
C ALA A 6 -11.89 -6.98 16.08
N ILE A 7 -11.55 -5.85 15.46
CA ILE A 7 -11.51 -5.66 14.01
C ILE A 7 -10.04 -5.68 13.57
N TRP A 8 -9.68 -6.55 12.62
CA TRP A 8 -8.30 -6.71 12.14
C TRP A 8 -8.10 -6.32 10.68
N ASP A 9 -9.19 -6.10 9.94
CA ASP A 9 -9.15 -5.68 8.55
C ASP A 9 -8.97 -4.15 8.50
N SER A 10 -7.92 -3.67 7.83
CA SER A 10 -7.57 -2.25 7.82
C SER A 10 -8.69 -1.38 7.25
N TRP A 11 -9.41 -1.86 6.24
CA TRP A 11 -10.53 -1.11 5.66
C TRP A 11 -11.68 -0.99 6.65
N LYS A 12 -12.08 -2.11 7.27
CA LYS A 12 -13.14 -2.12 8.31
C LYS A 12 -12.76 -1.31 9.54
N ILE A 13 -11.48 -1.25 9.91
CA ILE A 13 -11.00 -0.40 11.00
C ILE A 13 -11.27 1.07 10.66
N ILE A 14 -10.91 1.52 9.45
CA ILE A 14 -11.12 2.91 9.04
C ILE A 14 -12.61 3.25 8.94
N GLU A 15 -13.45 2.34 8.43
CA GLU A 15 -14.92 2.50 8.43
C GLU A 15 -15.47 2.65 9.85
N TYR A 16 -15.05 1.78 10.78
CA TYR A 16 -15.45 1.88 12.18
C TYR A 16 -15.02 3.20 12.80
N LEU A 17 -13.81 3.69 12.51
CA LEU A 17 -13.32 4.96 13.04
C LEU A 17 -14.13 6.16 12.51
N ASP A 18 -14.50 6.16 11.23
CA ASP A 18 -15.33 7.20 10.61
C ASP A 18 -16.75 7.23 11.24
N GLU A 19 -17.33 6.05 11.52
CA GLU A 19 -18.66 5.93 12.14
C GLU A 19 -18.65 6.23 13.65
N ALA A 20 -17.64 5.77 14.39
CA ALA A 20 -17.59 5.87 15.84
C ALA A 20 -17.14 7.25 16.33
N TYR A 21 -16.46 8.04 15.49
CA TYR A 21 -15.92 9.36 15.84
C TYR A 21 -16.35 10.45 14.84
N PRO A 22 -17.67 10.76 14.74
CA PRO A 22 -18.21 11.68 13.73
C PRO A 22 -17.73 13.14 13.89
N ASP A 23 -17.23 13.51 15.08
CA ASP A 23 -16.68 14.84 15.34
C ASP A 23 -15.22 15.00 14.84
N THR A 24 -14.62 13.96 14.25
CA THR A 24 -13.27 14.00 13.69
C THR A 24 -13.30 14.11 12.16
N PRO A 25 -12.27 14.71 11.51
CA PRO A 25 -12.21 14.74 10.05
C PRO A 25 -12.28 13.34 9.46
N SER A 26 -13.21 13.13 8.53
CA SER A 26 -13.39 11.83 7.88
C SER A 26 -12.12 11.40 7.14
N PRO A 27 -11.58 10.19 7.38
CA PRO A 27 -10.43 9.66 6.65
C PRO A 27 -10.72 9.48 5.15
N PHE A 28 -12.00 9.44 4.76
CA PHE A 28 -12.40 9.31 3.36
C PHE A 28 -12.56 10.66 2.64
N ASN A 29 -12.45 11.80 3.33
CA ASN A 29 -12.84 13.12 2.81
C ASN A 29 -14.25 13.09 2.17
N ASN A 30 -15.17 12.33 2.75
CA ASN A 30 -16.51 12.08 2.20
C ASN A 30 -16.53 11.50 0.75
N ASN A 31 -15.42 10.88 0.29
CA ASN A 31 -15.28 10.35 -1.06
C ASN A 31 -14.73 8.91 -1.06
N LYS A 32 -15.42 8.01 -0.38
CA LYS A 32 -15.08 6.58 -0.30
C LYS A 32 -14.87 5.89 -1.66
N PRO A 33 -15.67 6.16 -2.72
CA PRO A 33 -15.44 5.56 -4.04
C PRO A 33 -14.07 5.88 -4.64
N LEU A 34 -13.53 7.08 -4.39
CA LEU A 34 -12.20 7.45 -4.85
C LEU A 34 -11.10 6.61 -4.19
N HIS A 35 -11.21 6.37 -2.89
CA HIS A 35 -10.25 5.52 -2.15
C HIS A 35 -10.30 4.06 -2.60
N LEU A 36 -11.50 3.53 -2.85
CA LEU A 36 -11.66 2.19 -3.42
C LEU A 36 -11.05 2.08 -4.82
N PHE A 37 -11.25 3.10 -5.66
CA PHE A 37 -10.61 3.17 -6.97
C PHE A 37 -9.08 3.19 -6.84
N PHE A 38 -8.56 4.00 -5.92
CA PHE A 38 -7.13 4.11 -5.68
C PHE A 38 -6.52 2.80 -5.17
N GLU A 39 -7.16 2.12 -4.21
CA GLU A 39 -6.75 0.80 -3.74
C GLU A 39 -6.73 -0.21 -4.90
N ALA A 40 -7.79 -0.26 -5.70
CA ALA A 40 -7.86 -1.13 -6.87
C ALA A 40 -6.75 -0.81 -7.89
N TYR A 41 -6.44 0.47 -8.10
CA TYR A 41 -5.36 0.90 -8.99
C TYR A 41 -4.00 0.43 -8.48
N VAL A 42 -3.70 0.66 -7.19
CA VAL A 42 -2.43 0.23 -6.55
C VAL A 42 -2.29 -1.29 -6.65
N ASN A 43 -3.33 -2.05 -6.29
CA ASN A 43 -3.31 -3.51 -6.32
C ASN A 43 -3.09 -4.05 -7.75
N LYS A 44 -3.70 -3.42 -8.74
CA LYS A 44 -3.63 -3.88 -10.14
C LYS A 44 -2.33 -3.48 -10.84
N HIS A 45 -1.81 -2.29 -10.57
CA HIS A 45 -0.73 -1.70 -11.37
C HIS A 45 0.61 -1.59 -10.63
N LEU A 46 0.59 -1.46 -9.30
CA LEU A 46 1.78 -1.16 -8.51
C LEU A 46 2.25 -2.33 -7.65
N TYR A 47 1.32 -3.11 -7.10
CA TYR A 47 1.62 -4.12 -6.09
C TYR A 47 2.62 -5.17 -6.57
N LEU A 48 2.41 -5.76 -7.75
CA LEU A 48 3.31 -6.77 -8.30
C LEU A 48 4.74 -6.22 -8.53
N LEU A 49 4.84 -4.99 -9.00
CA LEU A 49 6.13 -4.32 -9.24
C LEU A 49 6.85 -4.06 -7.92
N LEU A 50 6.14 -3.59 -6.90
CA LEU A 50 6.70 -3.43 -5.54
C LEU A 50 7.21 -4.75 -4.97
N MET A 51 6.47 -5.85 -5.16
CA MET A 51 6.92 -7.16 -4.70
C MET A 51 8.26 -7.55 -5.33
N LYS A 52 8.39 -7.40 -6.67
CA LYS A 52 9.63 -7.72 -7.39
C LYS A 52 10.82 -6.87 -6.92
N ILE A 53 10.56 -5.60 -6.61
CA ILE A 53 11.60 -4.67 -6.16
C ILE A 53 12.04 -5.00 -4.73
N LEU A 54 11.08 -5.30 -3.83
CA LEU A 54 11.31 -5.28 -2.38
C LEU A 54 11.45 -6.64 -1.71
N PHE A 55 10.95 -7.74 -2.27
CA PHE A 55 10.84 -9.01 -1.54
C PHE A 55 12.16 -9.55 -1.00
N LEU A 56 13.23 -9.54 -1.81
CA LEU A 56 14.57 -9.94 -1.33
C LEU A 56 15.11 -8.98 -0.27
N ASP A 57 14.84 -7.68 -0.40
CA ASP A 57 15.35 -6.68 0.54
C ASP A 57 14.63 -6.79 1.88
N ILE A 58 13.33 -7.09 1.86
CA ILE A 58 12.53 -7.42 3.05
C ILE A 58 13.06 -8.70 3.68
N TYR A 59 13.16 -9.79 2.91
CA TYR A 59 13.65 -11.08 3.38
C TYR A 59 15.01 -10.96 4.11
N ASN A 60 15.94 -10.19 3.55
CA ASN A 60 17.27 -9.99 4.11
C ASN A 60 17.31 -9.12 5.38
N ARG A 61 16.22 -8.43 5.71
CA ARG A 61 16.11 -7.55 6.89
C ARG A 61 15.28 -8.14 8.03
N LEU A 62 14.62 -9.27 7.78
CA LEU A 62 13.82 -9.97 8.78
C LEU A 62 14.72 -10.79 9.72
N ASP A 63 14.25 -10.99 10.96
CA ASP A 63 14.83 -12.00 11.84
C ASP A 63 14.65 -13.41 11.25
N GLN A 64 15.40 -14.38 11.76
CA GLN A 64 15.46 -15.73 11.18
C GLN A 64 14.08 -16.42 11.09
N LEU A 65 13.23 -16.28 12.11
CA LEU A 65 11.92 -16.93 12.13
C LEU A 65 10.98 -16.27 11.11
N SER A 66 10.93 -14.94 11.12
CA SER A 66 10.11 -14.17 10.18
C SER A 66 10.58 -14.36 8.74
N ALA A 67 11.89 -14.43 8.49
CA ALA A 67 12.46 -14.64 7.17
C ALA A 67 12.08 -16.02 6.59
N ALA A 68 12.16 -17.08 7.41
CA ALA A 68 11.78 -18.43 7.00
C ALA A 68 10.30 -18.50 6.59
N TYR A 69 9.40 -18.01 7.44
CA TYR A 69 7.98 -17.94 7.13
C TYR A 69 7.69 -17.05 5.90
N PHE A 70 8.37 -15.90 5.79
CA PHE A 70 8.21 -14.99 4.67
C PHE A 70 8.56 -15.67 3.35
N ARG A 71 9.72 -16.32 3.26
CA ARG A 71 10.13 -17.04 2.04
C ARG A 71 9.11 -18.12 1.69
N GLU A 72 8.81 -19.01 2.63
CA GLU A 72 7.87 -20.12 2.39
C GLU A 72 6.53 -19.61 1.85
N SER A 73 5.93 -18.62 2.52
CA SER A 73 4.61 -18.15 2.16
C SER A 73 4.60 -17.40 0.83
N ARG A 74 5.65 -16.63 0.51
CA ARG A 74 5.72 -15.83 -0.73
C ARG A 74 6.07 -16.71 -1.92
N GLU A 75 7.04 -17.60 -1.81
CA GLU A 75 7.40 -18.54 -2.87
C GLU A 75 6.22 -19.46 -3.22
N LYS A 76 5.46 -19.92 -2.22
CA LYS A 76 4.22 -20.66 -2.45
C LYS A 76 3.17 -19.85 -3.22
N ALA A 77 3.02 -18.55 -2.91
CA ALA A 77 2.05 -17.69 -3.57
C ALA A 77 2.44 -17.31 -5.01
N ILE A 78 3.73 -17.08 -5.27
CA ILE A 78 4.24 -16.68 -6.59
C ILE A 78 4.60 -17.87 -7.50
N GLY A 79 4.81 -19.07 -6.92
CA GLY A 79 5.11 -20.30 -7.65
C GLY A 79 6.56 -20.45 -8.14
N THR A 80 7.49 -19.62 -7.63
CA THR A 80 8.92 -19.66 -7.97
C THR A 80 9.77 -19.15 -6.80
N THR A 81 11.10 -19.20 -6.89
CA THR A 81 11.98 -18.69 -5.84
C THR A 81 11.95 -17.15 -5.78
N LEU A 82 12.22 -16.57 -4.60
CA LEU A 82 12.31 -15.12 -4.46
C LEU A 82 13.37 -14.53 -5.40
N GLU A 83 14.50 -15.22 -5.57
CA GLU A 83 15.60 -14.82 -6.45
C GLU A 83 15.14 -14.74 -7.92
N LYS A 84 14.41 -15.75 -8.39
CA LYS A 84 13.93 -15.77 -9.78
C LYS A 84 12.85 -14.73 -10.01
N PHE A 85 11.94 -14.57 -9.05
CA PHE A 85 10.87 -13.57 -9.13
C PHE A 85 11.41 -12.13 -9.15
N CYS A 86 12.48 -11.87 -8.40
CA CYS A 86 13.10 -10.56 -8.27
C CYS A 86 14.31 -10.36 -9.22
N GLU A 87 14.53 -11.23 -10.21
CA GLU A 87 15.74 -11.21 -11.04
C GLU A 87 15.90 -9.89 -11.82
N ASP A 88 14.79 -9.37 -12.36
CA ASP A 88 14.78 -8.13 -13.16
C ASP A 88 14.19 -6.95 -12.37
N LYS A 89 14.85 -6.58 -11.26
CA LYS A 89 14.41 -5.46 -10.42
C LYS A 89 14.42 -4.13 -11.16
N GLU A 90 15.38 -3.90 -12.06
CA GLU A 90 15.54 -2.61 -12.73
C GLU A 90 14.45 -2.36 -13.77
N SER A 91 14.05 -3.37 -14.54
CA SER A 91 12.87 -3.27 -15.39
C SER A 91 11.60 -2.99 -14.56
N ALA A 92 11.41 -3.73 -13.46
CA ALA A 92 10.28 -3.51 -12.56
C ALA A 92 10.27 -2.08 -11.97
N ARG A 93 11.44 -1.50 -11.64
CA ARG A 93 11.56 -0.09 -11.21
C ARG A 93 11.16 0.89 -12.31
N ALA A 94 11.57 0.64 -13.56
CA ALA A 94 11.22 1.49 -14.69
C ALA A 94 9.70 1.46 -14.94
N GLU A 95 9.10 0.26 -14.97
CA GLU A 95 7.65 0.09 -15.09
C GLU A 95 6.89 0.74 -13.92
N PHE A 96 7.42 0.62 -12.71
CA PHE A 96 6.82 1.22 -11.52
C PHE A 96 6.76 2.74 -11.61
N LYS A 97 7.84 3.38 -12.10
CA LYS A 97 7.85 4.83 -12.34
C LYS A 97 6.79 5.26 -13.35
N VAL A 98 6.61 4.50 -14.43
CA VAL A 98 5.56 4.78 -15.43
C VAL A 98 4.17 4.62 -14.81
N ALA A 99 3.94 3.54 -14.05
CA ALA A 99 2.67 3.30 -13.37
C ALA A 99 2.36 4.35 -12.29
N LEU A 100 3.36 5.05 -11.76
CA LEU A 100 3.15 6.18 -10.84
C LEU A 100 2.74 7.49 -11.55
N SER A 101 2.86 7.60 -12.87
CA SER A 101 2.60 8.87 -13.58
C SER A 101 1.22 9.46 -13.29
N PRO A 102 0.10 8.71 -13.30
CA PRO A 102 -1.21 9.32 -13.03
C PRO A 102 -1.33 9.86 -11.60
N ILE A 103 -0.64 9.23 -10.66
CA ILE A 103 -0.57 9.68 -9.26
C ILE A 103 0.26 10.96 -9.16
N HIS A 104 1.42 10.98 -9.84
CA HIS A 104 2.28 12.16 -9.89
C HIS A 104 1.56 13.36 -10.52
N ASP A 105 0.86 13.15 -11.63
CA ASP A 105 0.11 14.19 -12.31
C ASP A 105 -1.00 14.73 -11.41
N ALA A 106 -1.79 13.85 -10.77
CA ALA A 106 -2.84 14.25 -9.83
C ALA A 106 -2.27 15.09 -8.66
N LEU A 107 -1.15 14.67 -8.08
CA LEU A 107 -0.46 15.42 -7.03
C LEU A 107 0.05 16.79 -7.53
N GLY A 108 0.48 16.88 -8.79
CA GLY A 108 0.92 18.14 -9.40
C GLY A 108 -0.18 19.19 -9.55
N PHE A 109 -1.45 18.77 -9.70
CA PHE A 109 -2.58 19.69 -9.86
C PHE A 109 -3.10 20.24 -8.52
N THR A 110 -3.30 19.38 -7.52
CA THR A 110 -4.01 19.73 -6.27
C THR A 110 -3.17 19.56 -5.01
N GLY A 111 -1.95 19.01 -5.11
CA GLY A 111 -1.11 18.64 -3.97
C GLY A 111 -1.57 17.37 -3.22
N TRP A 112 -2.72 16.81 -3.59
CA TRP A 112 -3.39 15.71 -2.89
C TRP A 112 -4.21 14.86 -3.86
N ILE A 113 -4.13 13.53 -3.73
CA ILE A 113 -4.89 12.59 -4.58
C ILE A 113 -6.40 12.70 -4.32
N SER A 114 -6.81 13.04 -3.10
CA SER A 114 -8.20 13.13 -2.68
C SER A 114 -8.84 14.53 -2.77
N GLY A 115 -8.16 15.51 -3.37
CA GLY A 115 -8.64 16.90 -3.47
C GLY A 115 -8.15 17.82 -2.34
N GLU A 116 -8.83 18.93 -2.09
CA GLU A 116 -8.34 19.97 -1.14
C GLU A 116 -8.32 19.46 0.32
N ASN A 117 -7.17 19.66 0.99
CA ASN A 117 -6.93 19.36 2.41
C ASN A 117 -7.34 17.95 2.86
N GLY A 118 -6.50 16.95 2.56
CA GLY A 118 -6.44 15.74 3.36
C GLY A 118 -5.90 16.05 4.75
N GLU A 119 -6.74 16.50 5.69
CA GLU A 119 -6.32 16.71 7.09
C GLU A 119 -5.94 15.40 7.81
N TYR A 120 -6.07 14.25 7.14
CA TYR A 120 -5.36 13.05 7.54
C TYR A 120 -3.85 13.20 7.28
N ARG A 121 -3.17 13.98 8.15
CA ARG A 121 -1.71 13.93 8.34
C ARG A 121 -1.32 12.60 8.99
N GLY A 122 -1.49 11.51 8.25
CA GLY A 122 -0.77 10.28 8.53
C GLY A 122 0.70 10.54 8.23
N LYS A 123 1.58 10.33 9.21
CA LYS A 123 3.05 10.38 9.07
C LYS A 123 3.65 9.50 7.96
N PHE A 124 2.81 8.80 7.18
CA PHE A 124 3.18 8.02 6.01
C PHE A 124 3.55 8.87 4.78
N ALA A 125 3.04 10.11 4.66
CA ALA A 125 3.34 10.97 3.51
C ALA A 125 4.80 11.47 3.47
N GLU A 126 5.44 11.62 4.64
CA GLU A 126 6.86 12.04 4.74
C GLU A 126 7.85 10.97 4.27
N VAL A 127 7.40 9.72 4.05
CA VAL A 127 8.28 8.60 3.67
C VAL A 127 8.38 8.44 2.14
N ILE A 128 7.42 8.95 1.37
CA ILE A 128 7.39 8.79 -0.09
C ILE A 128 7.90 10.03 -0.82
N ILE A 129 7.71 11.22 -0.23
CA ILE A 129 8.28 12.47 -0.75
C ILE A 129 9.55 12.75 0.04
N GLY A 130 10.63 12.07 -0.34
CA GLY A 130 11.95 12.38 0.20
C GLY A 130 12.29 13.85 0.02
N SER A 131 12.79 14.46 1.09
CA SER A 131 13.63 15.67 1.18
C SER A 131 13.88 16.46 -0.11
#